data_AF-A0A0R2DBK9-F1
#
_entry.id   AF-A0A0R2DBK9-F1
#
_cell.length_a   1.000
_cell.length_b   1.000
_cell.length_c   1.000
_cell.angle_alpha   90.00
_cell.angle_beta   90.00
_cell.angle_gamma   90.00
#
_symmetry.space_group_name_H-M   'P 1'
#
loop_
_entity.id
_entity.type
_entity.pdbx_description
1 polymer ?
#
loop_
_entity_poly.entity_id
_entity_poly.type
_entity_poly.pdbx_seq_one_letter_code
_entity_poly.pdbx_strand_id
1 'polypeptide(L)'
;MSSNKEMAEIRAAYANYGDDPDKWPENVKKEIRGQDEERHTAENNILRHLILRGYTSEYIAQERSKSLKYLKQLRGRMKSRDELDYQATPDELTQLKYNLDHMDNPSNPKIASAMGRDKDWVRCMRVKLREADNDRN
;
A
#
# COMPACT_ATOMS: atom_id res chain seq x y z
N MET A 1 -9.84 19.19 -4.80
CA MET A 1 -8.95 19.36 -5.96
C MET A 1 -9.15 18.14 -6.85
N SER A 2 -8.33 17.88 -7.88
CA SER A 2 -8.37 16.58 -8.56
C SER A 2 -7.74 15.52 -7.66
N SER A 3 -8.40 14.38 -7.44
CA SER A 3 -7.95 13.32 -6.51
C SER A 3 -6.50 12.85 -6.73
N ASN A 4 -5.97 13.03 -7.93
CA ASN A 4 -4.58 12.71 -8.26
C ASN A 4 -3.55 13.63 -7.60
N LYS A 5 -3.88 14.92 -7.40
CA LYS A 5 -2.97 15.89 -6.78
C LYS A 5 -2.85 15.65 -5.27
N GLU A 6 -3.98 15.35 -4.64
CA GLU A 6 -4.07 15.08 -3.20
C GLU A 6 -3.35 13.77 -2.81
N MET A 7 -3.43 12.75 -3.67
CA MET A 7 -2.64 11.52 -3.50
C MET A 7 -1.14 11.75 -3.68
N ALA A 8 -0.72 12.66 -4.55
CA ALA A 8 0.69 13.01 -4.72
C ALA A 8 1.25 13.71 -3.47
N GLU A 9 0.45 14.55 -2.81
CA GLU A 9 0.82 15.23 -1.56
C GLU A 9 0.96 14.24 -0.41
N ILE A 10 0.05 13.26 -0.29
CA ILE A 10 0.18 12.17 0.69
C ILE A 10 1.44 11.33 0.41
N ARG A 11 1.74 11.01 -0.85
CA ARG A 11 2.96 10.29 -1.24
C ARG A 11 4.22 11.08 -0.85
N ALA A 12 4.22 12.39 -1.09
CA ALA A 12 5.31 13.26 -0.69
C ALA A 12 5.47 13.32 0.84
N ALA A 13 4.37 13.30 1.60
CA ALA A 13 4.42 13.28 3.06
C ALA A 13 5.06 11.99 3.60
N TYR A 14 4.70 10.82 3.05
CA TYR A 14 5.35 9.55 3.40
C TYR A 14 6.85 9.55 3.09
N ALA A 15 7.24 10.08 1.93
CA ALA A 15 8.65 10.17 1.55
C ALA A 15 9.45 11.12 2.46
N ASN A 16 8.82 12.20 2.97
CA ASN A 16 9.51 13.23 3.74
C ASN A 16 9.46 13.01 5.27
N TYR A 17 8.41 12.40 5.79
CA TYR A 17 8.15 12.30 7.23
C TYR A 17 8.05 10.86 7.74
N GLY A 18 8.21 9.87 6.85
CA GLY A 18 8.21 8.45 7.16
C GLY A 18 6.82 7.85 7.35
N ASP A 19 6.80 6.56 7.68
CA ASP A 19 5.58 5.74 7.70
C ASP A 19 4.67 5.97 8.91
N ASP A 20 5.02 6.92 9.79
CA ASP A 20 4.30 7.25 11.01
C ASP A 20 3.66 8.66 10.96
N PRO A 21 2.41 8.76 10.48
CA PRO A 21 1.68 10.01 10.40
C PRO A 21 1.44 10.75 11.70
N ASP A 22 1.56 10.08 12.86
CA ASP A 22 1.45 10.77 14.15
C ASP A 22 2.69 11.65 14.41
N LYS A 23 3.81 11.34 13.75
CA LYS A 23 5.03 12.15 13.77
C LYS A 23 5.07 13.23 12.69
N TRP A 24 4.05 13.31 11.82
CA TRP A 24 4.01 14.32 10.77
C TRP A 24 3.73 15.72 11.33
N PRO A 25 4.19 16.78 10.65
CA PRO A 25 3.86 18.16 11.01
C PRO A 25 2.34 18.42 11.04
N GLU A 26 1.88 19.22 12.01
CA GLU A 26 0.43 19.47 12.19
C GLU A 26 -0.24 20.21 11.04
N ASN A 27 0.51 21.00 10.27
CA ASN A 27 0.02 21.61 9.03
C ASN A 27 -0.28 20.54 7.97
N VAL A 28 0.60 19.56 7.79
CA VAL A 28 0.41 18.42 6.87
C VAL A 28 -0.79 17.58 7.32
N LYS A 29 -0.91 17.32 8.62
CA LYS A 29 -2.08 16.63 9.20
C LYS A 29 -3.39 17.38 8.97
N LYS A 30 -3.41 18.72 9.12
CA LYS A 30 -4.61 19.56 8.93
C LYS A 30 -5.04 19.67 7.47
N GLU A 31 -4.07 19.81 6.56
CA GLU A 31 -4.32 19.88 5.11
C GLU A 31 -4.97 18.59 4.60
N ILE A 32 -4.53 17.45 5.14
CA ILE A 32 -5.10 16.13 4.87
C ILE A 32 -6.45 15.90 5.61
N ARG A 33 -6.64 16.45 6.83
CA ARG A 33 -7.88 16.35 7.64
C ARG A 33 -9.03 17.22 7.15
N GLY A 34 -8.82 18.19 6.27
CA GLY A 34 -9.86 19.09 5.76
C GLY A 34 -10.92 18.45 4.86
N GLN A 35 -10.90 17.13 4.69
CA GLN A 35 -11.78 16.38 3.79
C GLN A 35 -12.47 15.26 4.56
N ASP A 36 -13.80 15.37 4.73
CA ASP A 36 -14.79 14.35 5.16
C ASP A 36 -14.19 13.29 6.13
N GLU A 37 -14.43 13.39 7.45
CA GLU A 37 -13.69 12.66 8.51
C GLU A 37 -13.52 11.15 8.27
N GLU A 38 -14.47 10.49 7.59
CA GLU A 38 -14.39 9.06 7.25
C GLU A 38 -13.37 8.76 6.12
N ARG A 39 -12.99 9.76 5.34
CA ARG A 39 -12.15 9.63 4.14
C ARG A 39 -10.67 9.83 4.43
N HIS A 40 -10.23 10.81 5.23
CA HIS A 40 -8.80 11.12 5.32
C HIS A 40 -8.31 11.50 6.73
N THR A 41 -8.82 10.83 7.77
CA THR A 41 -8.08 10.84 9.04
C THR A 41 -6.67 10.30 8.83
N ALA A 42 -5.70 10.83 9.61
CA ALA A 42 -4.32 10.35 9.59
C ALA A 42 -4.27 8.81 9.69
N GLU A 43 -5.12 8.24 10.54
CA GLU A 43 -5.25 6.81 10.69
C GLU A 43 -5.79 6.11 9.43
N ASN A 44 -6.84 6.62 8.79
CA ASN A 44 -7.34 6.04 7.55
C ASN A 44 -6.34 6.11 6.40
N ASN A 45 -5.49 7.14 6.36
CA ASN A 45 -4.41 7.20 5.38
C ASN A 45 -3.35 6.13 5.63
N ILE A 46 -3.04 5.82 6.89
CA ILE A 46 -2.16 4.70 7.25
C ILE A 46 -2.76 3.38 6.80
N LEU A 47 -4.04 3.15 7.07
CA LEU A 47 -4.72 1.91 6.66
C LEU A 47 -4.70 1.74 5.14
N ARG A 48 -4.96 2.82 4.39
CA ARG A 48 -4.83 2.82 2.93
C ARG A 48 -3.41 2.53 2.49
N HIS A 49 -2.42 3.19 3.09
CA HIS A 49 -1.01 2.97 2.76
C HIS A 49 -0.59 1.51 2.98
N LEU A 50 -0.98 0.89 4.09
CA LEU A 50 -0.74 -0.53 4.35
C LEU A 50 -1.43 -1.42 3.30
N ILE A 51 -2.65 -1.08 2.89
CA ILE A 51 -3.35 -1.79 1.81
C ILE A 51 -2.60 -1.66 0.47
N LEU A 52 -2.09 -0.47 0.13
CA LEU A 52 -1.32 -0.22 -1.10
C LEU A 52 0.03 -0.95 -1.09
N ARG A 53 0.66 -1.09 0.07
CA ARG A 53 1.84 -1.94 0.26
C ARG A 53 1.53 -3.44 0.27
N GLY A 54 0.26 -3.80 0.08
CA GLY A 54 -0.16 -5.18 -0.09
C GLY A 54 -0.35 -5.94 1.21
N TYR A 55 -0.37 -5.29 2.38
CA TYR A 55 -0.68 -6.00 3.62
C TYR A 55 -2.13 -6.54 3.62
N THR A 56 -2.33 -7.70 4.24
CA THR A 56 -3.66 -8.32 4.35
C THR A 56 -4.52 -7.59 5.37
N SER A 57 -5.85 -7.63 5.21
CA SER A 57 -6.76 -7.02 6.18
C SER A 57 -6.63 -7.68 7.57
N GLU A 58 -6.29 -8.96 7.62
CA GLU A 58 -6.03 -9.71 8.85
C GLU A 58 -4.80 -9.18 9.59
N TYR A 59 -3.68 -8.97 8.88
CA TYR A 59 -2.46 -8.40 9.47
C TYR A 59 -2.71 -6.97 9.99
N ILE A 60 -3.35 -6.13 9.16
CA ILE A 60 -3.64 -4.74 9.54
C ILE A 60 -4.60 -4.69 10.75
N ALA A 61 -5.56 -5.62 10.84
CA ALA A 61 -6.48 -5.70 11.97
C ALA A 61 -5.74 -5.97 13.28
N GLN A 62 -4.75 -6.86 13.25
CA GLN A 62 -3.91 -7.21 14.40
C GLN A 62 -3.02 -6.02 14.80
N GLU A 63 -2.25 -5.48 13.85
CA GLU A 63 -1.28 -4.40 14.12
C GLU A 63 -1.93 -3.08 14.55
N ARG A 64 -3.10 -2.75 13.99
CA ARG A 64 -3.75 -1.45 14.20
C ARG A 64 -4.96 -1.52 15.12
N SER A 65 -5.25 -2.70 15.70
CA SER A 65 -6.43 -2.94 16.53
C SER A 65 -7.74 -2.46 15.87
N LYS A 66 -7.87 -2.67 14.55
CA LYS A 66 -9.04 -2.28 13.76
C LYS A 66 -9.91 -3.47 13.42
N SER A 67 -11.22 -3.22 13.29
CA SER A 67 -12.14 -4.30 12.90
C SER A 67 -11.83 -4.79 11.48
N LEU A 68 -11.77 -6.11 11.31
CA LEU A 68 -11.59 -6.73 10.00
C LEU A 68 -12.69 -6.32 9.01
N LYS A 69 -13.92 -6.15 9.51
CA LYS A 69 -15.06 -5.68 8.71
C LYS A 69 -14.80 -4.30 8.12
N TYR A 70 -14.28 -3.37 8.91
CA TYR A 70 -13.94 -2.03 8.46
C TYR A 70 -12.84 -2.04 7.40
N LEU A 71 -11.78 -2.83 7.60
CA LEU A 71 -10.66 -2.93 6.64
C LEU A 71 -11.09 -3.54 5.30
N LYS A 72 -11.96 -4.55 5.34
CA LYS A 72 -12.54 -5.14 4.12
C LYS A 72 -13.41 -4.12 3.37
N GLN A 73 -14.20 -3.32 4.08
CA GLN A 73 -14.98 -2.23 3.49
C GLN A 73 -14.07 -1.15 2.89
N LEU A 74 -13.04 -0.72 3.60
CA LEU A 74 -12.06 0.26 3.11
C LEU A 74 -11.39 -0.21 1.82
N ARG A 75 -10.86 -1.44 1.82
CA ARG A 75 -10.24 -2.03 0.62
C ARG A 75 -11.24 -2.16 -0.53
N GLY A 76 -12.49 -2.54 -0.24
CA GLY A 76 -13.56 -2.58 -1.23
C GLY A 76 -13.86 -1.21 -1.85
N ARG A 77 -13.93 -0.15 -1.02
CA ARG A 77 -14.10 1.24 -1.46
C ARG A 77 -12.92 1.68 -2.35
N MET A 78 -11.68 1.42 -1.92
CA MET A 78 -10.48 1.72 -2.72
C MET A 78 -10.52 1.01 -4.08
N LYS A 79 -10.92 -0.27 -4.10
CA LYS A 79 -11.06 -1.04 -5.34
C LYS A 79 -12.11 -0.43 -6.27
N SER A 80 -13.27 -0.04 -5.75
CA SER A 80 -14.37 0.53 -6.56
C SER A 80 -14.05 1.89 -7.16
N ARG A 81 -13.03 2.58 -6.63
CA ARG A 81 -12.61 3.91 -7.05
C ARG A 81 -11.29 3.91 -7.82
N ASP A 82 -10.79 2.72 -8.20
CA ASP A 82 -9.49 2.54 -8.83
C ASP A 82 -8.32 3.17 -8.04
N GLU A 83 -8.46 3.24 -6.71
CA GLU A 83 -7.44 3.76 -5.79
C GLU A 83 -6.39 2.70 -5.41
N LEU A 84 -6.60 1.42 -5.79
CA LEU A 84 -5.67 0.31 -5.52
C LEU A 84 -4.49 0.28 -6.50
N ASP A 85 -3.69 1.35 -6.51
CA ASP A 85 -2.38 1.37 -7.15
C ASP A 85 -1.34 0.78 -6.19
N TYR A 86 -1.17 -0.55 -6.23
CA TYR A 86 -0.21 -1.23 -5.36
C TYR A 86 1.20 -0.68 -5.52
N GLN A 87 1.91 -0.53 -4.40
CA GLN A 87 3.24 0.07 -4.32
C GLN A 87 4.18 -0.85 -3.54
N ALA A 88 5.45 -0.80 -3.87
CA ALA A 88 6.51 -1.53 -3.18
C ALA A 88 7.72 -0.60 -3.01
N THR A 89 8.40 -0.72 -1.88
CA THR A 89 9.72 -0.11 -1.72
C THR A 89 10.77 -0.87 -2.54
N PRO A 90 11.94 -0.26 -2.84
CA PRO A 90 13.03 -0.97 -3.51
C PRO A 90 13.44 -2.27 -2.80
N ASP A 91 13.44 -2.28 -1.47
CA ASP A 91 13.76 -3.46 -0.67
C ASP A 91 12.69 -4.55 -0.82
N GLU A 92 11.41 -4.18 -0.81
CA GLU A 92 10.31 -5.13 -1.05
C GLU A 92 10.37 -5.74 -2.46
N LEU A 93 10.75 -4.95 -3.47
CA LEU A 93 10.96 -5.44 -4.83
C LEU A 93 12.18 -6.36 -4.92
N THR A 94 13.26 -6.05 -4.19
CA THR A 94 14.46 -6.89 -4.12
C THR A 94 14.13 -8.23 -3.47
N GLN A 95 13.39 -8.22 -2.36
CA GLN A 95 12.92 -9.43 -1.70
C GLN A 95 11.98 -10.25 -2.60
N LEU A 96 11.10 -9.57 -3.36
CA LEU A 96 10.23 -10.22 -4.33
C LEU A 96 11.05 -10.90 -5.45
N LYS A 97 12.05 -10.22 -6.03
CA LYS A 97 12.98 -10.80 -7.02
C LYS A 97 13.69 -12.02 -6.44
N TYR A 98 14.26 -11.89 -5.24
CA TYR A 98 14.91 -12.99 -4.55
C TYR A 98 13.98 -14.22 -4.41
N ASN A 99 12.74 -14.01 -3.94
CA ASN A 99 11.76 -15.09 -3.81
C ASN A 99 11.35 -15.70 -5.16
N LEU A 100 11.29 -14.92 -6.23
CA LEU A 100 11.01 -15.42 -7.58
C LEU A 100 12.13 -16.34 -8.08
N ASP A 101 13.38 -16.01 -7.79
CA ASP A 101 14.56 -16.74 -8.29
C ASP A 101 14.90 -17.98 -7.46
N HIS A 102 14.55 -17.99 -6.17
CA HIS A 102 15.00 -19.01 -5.22
C HIS A 102 13.90 -19.96 -4.71
N MET A 103 12.63 -19.74 -5.07
CA MET A 103 11.54 -20.68 -4.70
C MET A 103 11.32 -21.75 -5.77
N ASP A 104 11.23 -23.00 -5.33
CA ASP A 104 10.74 -24.11 -6.14
C ASP A 104 9.24 -23.89 -6.45
N ASN A 105 8.96 -23.34 -7.62
CA ASN A 105 7.64 -22.93 -8.12
C ASN A 105 7.04 -21.65 -7.46
N PRO A 106 7.48 -20.46 -7.92
CA PRO A 106 7.10 -19.16 -7.36
C PRO A 106 5.74 -18.68 -7.90
N SER A 107 4.66 -19.26 -7.36
CA SER A 107 3.28 -18.83 -7.63
C SER A 107 2.90 -17.60 -6.78
N ASN A 108 2.01 -16.74 -7.29
CA ASN A 108 1.62 -15.52 -6.58
C ASN A 108 1.12 -15.78 -5.14
N PRO A 109 0.27 -16.80 -4.88
CA PRO A 109 -0.15 -17.10 -3.50
C PRO A 109 1.01 -17.52 -2.59
N LYS A 110 1.96 -18.33 -3.08
CA LYS A 110 3.10 -18.80 -2.27
C LYS A 110 4.02 -17.66 -1.87
N ILE A 111 4.38 -16.81 -2.83
CA ILE A 111 5.21 -15.62 -2.58
C ILE A 111 4.48 -14.67 -1.63
N ALA A 112 3.18 -14.45 -1.85
CA ALA A 112 2.37 -13.59 -1.00
C ALA A 112 2.36 -14.09 0.45
N SER A 113 2.16 -15.39 0.66
CA SER A 113 2.27 -16.00 1.99
C SER A 113 3.66 -15.83 2.61
N ALA A 114 4.73 -16.08 1.85
CA ALA A 114 6.10 -15.93 2.33
C ALA A 114 6.47 -14.49 2.70
N MET A 115 5.89 -13.50 2.02
CA MET A 115 6.13 -12.08 2.27
C MET A 115 5.11 -11.45 3.24
N GLY A 116 4.09 -12.18 3.68
CA GLY A 116 2.98 -11.61 4.45
C GLY A 116 2.23 -10.52 3.67
N ARG A 117 1.94 -10.77 2.40
CA ARG A 117 1.31 -9.85 1.46
C ARG A 117 0.07 -10.46 0.82
N ASP A 118 -0.67 -9.62 0.12
CA ASP A 118 -1.79 -9.99 -0.72
C ASP A 118 -1.30 -10.55 -2.06
N LYS A 119 -1.97 -11.58 -2.57
CA LYS A 119 -1.63 -12.19 -3.87
C LYS A 119 -1.76 -11.20 -5.03
N ASP A 120 -2.69 -10.24 -4.94
CA ASP A 120 -2.92 -9.25 -5.99
C ASP A 120 -1.80 -8.20 -5.99
N TRP A 121 -1.24 -7.88 -4.82
CA TRP A 121 -0.02 -7.07 -4.73
C TRP A 121 1.17 -7.76 -5.44
N VAL A 122 1.40 -9.05 -5.17
CA VAL A 122 2.47 -9.82 -5.84
C VAL A 122 2.26 -9.84 -7.35
N ARG A 123 1.01 -10.08 -7.79
CA ARG A 123 0.67 -10.06 -9.22
C ARG A 123 1.03 -8.72 -9.86
N CYS A 124 0.65 -7.60 -9.23
CA CYS A 124 0.95 -6.27 -9.73
C CYS A 124 2.46 -5.98 -9.75
N MET A 125 3.18 -6.30 -8.67
CA MET A 125 4.62 -6.04 -8.61
C MET A 125 5.41 -6.87 -9.62
N ARG A 126 5.00 -8.11 -9.90
CA ARG A 126 5.60 -8.91 -10.98
C ARG A 126 5.42 -8.29 -12.36
N VAL A 127 4.31 -7.60 -12.61
CA VAL A 127 4.12 -6.85 -13.87
C VAL A 127 5.08 -5.67 -13.91
N LYS A 128 5.12 -4.85 -12.86
CA LYS A 128 6.03 -3.69 -12.77
C LYS A 128 7.51 -4.09 -12.90
N LEU A 129 7.91 -5.24 -12.34
CA LEU A 129 9.26 -5.77 -12.49
C LEU A 129 9.59 -6.15 -13.94
N ARG A 130 8.66 -6.77 -14.66
CA ARG A 130 8.85 -7.13 -16.07
C ARG A 130 8.90 -5.91 -16.99
N GLU A 131 8.05 -4.91 -16.73
CA GLU A 131 8.09 -3.64 -17.46
C GLU A 131 9.43 -2.95 -17.25
N ALA A 132 9.92 -2.88 -16.02
CA ALA A 132 11.23 -2.28 -15.70
C ALA A 132 12.41 -3.05 -16.31
N ASP A 133 12.30 -4.35 -16.49
CA ASP A 133 13.33 -5.17 -17.15
C ASP A 133 13.24 -5.06 -18.69
N ASN A 134 12.05 -4.87 -19.27
CA ASN A 134 11.85 -4.67 -20.71
C ASN A 134 12.26 -3.27 -21.19
N ASP A 135 12.01 -2.21 -20.40
CA ASP A 135 12.40 -0.83 -20.76
C ASP A 135 13.92 -0.60 -20.75
N ARG A 136 14.69 -1.57 -20.26
CA ARG A 136 16.17 -1.52 -20.18
C ARG A 136 16.88 -2.23 -21.35
N ASN A 137 16.14 -2.87 -22.25
CA ASN A 137 16.63 -3.54 -23.46
C ASN A 137 16.25 -2.75 -24.72
#